data_AF-A0A397VCJ8-F1
#
_entry.id   AF-A0A397VCJ8-F1
#
_cell.length_a   1.000
_cell.length_b   1.000
_cell.length_c   1.000
_cell.angle_alpha   90.00
_cell.angle_beta   90.00
_cell.angle_gamma   90.00
#
_symmetry.space_group_name_H-M   'P 1'
#
loop_
_entity.id
_entity.type
_entity.pdbx_description
1 polymer ?
#
loop_
_entity_poly.entity_id
_entity_poly.type
_entity_poly.pdbx_seq_one_letter_code
_entity_poly.pdbx_strand_id
1 'polypeptide(L)'
;MNRVHLFGLQLKQLRYIREKQKEKKLKPFADLSNRMQVIRNKNMGINLFADFENQIKHNYHSQNDVKLHELTFSVNGSIFHIKYNHFSKELEKAQQIAIIKGMDKHYITRAAYRTLLAIEHNLLREVQFLQEKKN
;
A
#
# COMPACT_ATOMS: atom_id res chain seq x y z
N MET A 1 16.37 -22.39 50.26
CA MET A 1 16.30 -22.74 48.82
C MET A 1 17.72 -22.81 48.25
N ASN A 2 18.12 -23.97 47.72
CA ASN A 2 19.46 -24.19 47.18
C ASN A 2 19.70 -23.36 45.90
N ARG A 3 20.86 -22.67 45.80
CA ARG A 3 21.25 -21.85 44.63
C ARG A 3 21.11 -22.60 43.29
N VAL A 4 21.32 -23.92 43.29
CA VAL A 4 21.14 -24.79 42.11
C VAL A 4 19.72 -24.73 41.52
N HIS A 5 18.70 -24.60 42.37
CA HIS A 5 17.30 -24.50 41.93
C HIS A 5 16.99 -23.14 41.29
N LEU A 6 17.65 -22.07 41.74
CA LEU A 6 17.48 -20.72 41.19
C LEU A 6 17.99 -20.64 39.74
N PHE A 7 19.17 -21.20 39.48
CA PHE A 7 19.74 -21.25 38.12
C PHE A 7 18.91 -22.15 37.18
N GLY A 8 18.39 -23.28 37.67
CA GLY A 8 17.52 -24.16 36.89
C GLY A 8 16.23 -23.47 36.43
N LEU A 9 15.65 -22.61 37.27
CA LEU A 9 14.44 -21.84 36.93
C LEU A 9 14.73 -20.77 35.86
N GLN A 10 15.83 -20.05 36.02
CA GLN A 10 16.29 -19.02 35.07
C GLN A 10 16.58 -19.61 33.69
N LEU A 11 17.22 -20.79 33.63
CA LEU A 11 17.50 -21.48 32.38
C LEU A 11 16.22 -21.93 31.65
N LYS A 12 15.19 -22.38 32.39
CA LYS A 12 13.88 -22.72 31.81
C LYS A 12 13.17 -21.50 31.22
N GLN A 13 13.23 -20.36 31.90
CA GLN A 13 12.66 -19.10 31.40
C GLN A 13 13.40 -18.60 30.15
N LEU A 14 14.73 -18.64 30.15
CA LEU A 14 15.53 -18.29 28.98
C LEU A 14 15.24 -19.20 27.78
N ARG A 15 15.05 -20.51 28.01
CA ARG A 15 14.66 -21.44 26.94
C ARG A 15 13.28 -21.11 26.38
N TYR A 16 12.29 -20.85 27.24
CA TYR A 16 10.95 -20.44 26.82
C TYR A 16 10.97 -19.14 26.00
N ILE A 17 11.76 -18.15 26.43
CA ILE A 17 11.92 -16.89 25.68
C ILE A 17 12.57 -17.14 24.33
N ARG A 18 13.65 -17.93 24.26
CA ARG A 18 14.33 -18.28 22.99
C ARG A 18 13.44 -19.07 22.03
N GLU A 19 12.65 -20.01 22.54
CA GLU A 19 11.69 -20.78 21.73
C GLU A 19 10.55 -19.89 21.22
N LYS A 20 10.08 -18.94 22.03
CA LYS A 20 9.06 -17.94 21.65
C LYS A 20 9.61 -16.86 20.71
N GLN A 21 10.91 -16.58 20.79
CA GLN A 21 11.67 -15.68 19.92
C GLN A 21 12.15 -16.35 18.63
N LYS A 22 11.95 -17.66 18.43
CA LYS A 22 12.13 -18.26 17.10
C LYS A 22 11.34 -17.40 16.12
N GLU A 23 12.08 -16.79 15.20
CA GLU A 23 11.58 -15.77 14.28
C GLU A 23 10.21 -16.20 13.76
N LYS A 24 9.19 -15.37 14.04
CA LYS A 24 7.85 -15.63 13.53
C LYS A 24 7.93 -15.55 12.01
N LYS A 25 8.07 -16.71 11.37
CA LYS A 25 8.09 -16.81 9.92
C LYS A 25 6.81 -16.21 9.37
N LEU A 26 6.94 -15.30 8.42
CA LEU A 26 5.78 -14.77 7.73
C LEU A 26 5.07 -15.91 7.02
N LYS A 27 3.75 -15.95 7.14
CA LYS A 27 2.93 -16.85 6.33
C LYS A 27 3.18 -16.57 4.84
N PRO A 28 3.22 -17.61 3.98
CA PRO A 28 3.25 -17.45 2.53
C PRO A 28 2.15 -16.50 2.06
N PHE A 29 2.44 -15.74 1.00
CA PHE A 29 1.50 -14.72 0.51
C PHE A 29 0.17 -15.33 0.02
N ALA A 30 0.22 -16.51 -0.62
CA ALA A 30 -0.95 -17.24 -1.07
C ALA A 30 -1.91 -17.62 0.07
N ASP A 31 -1.38 -17.82 1.28
CA ASP A 31 -2.17 -18.26 2.45
C ASP A 31 -2.78 -17.07 3.22
N LEU A 32 -2.58 -15.85 2.76
CA LEU A 32 -3.13 -14.65 3.37
C LEU A 32 -4.54 -14.36 2.86
N SER A 33 -5.39 -13.82 3.72
CA SER A 33 -6.64 -13.21 3.27
C SER A 33 -6.38 -12.01 2.35
N ASN A 34 -7.30 -11.71 1.43
CA ASN A 34 -7.21 -10.58 0.50
C ASN A 34 -6.88 -9.26 1.22
N ARG A 35 -7.50 -9.02 2.38
CA ARG A 35 -7.20 -7.84 3.21
C ARG A 35 -5.74 -7.80 3.65
N MET A 36 -5.20 -8.93 4.09
CA MET A 36 -3.82 -9.01 4.57
C MET A 36 -2.81 -8.93 3.42
N GLN A 37 -3.15 -9.46 2.24
CA GLN A 37 -2.36 -9.28 1.02
C GLN A 37 -2.22 -7.79 0.68
N VAL A 38 -3.34 -7.05 0.68
CA VAL A 38 -3.36 -5.60 0.45
C VAL A 38 -2.51 -4.86 1.50
N ILE A 39 -2.69 -5.17 2.79
CA ILE A 39 -1.93 -4.52 3.87
C ILE A 39 -0.42 -4.77 3.70
N ARG A 40 -0.03 -6.01 3.42
CA ARG A 40 1.38 -6.37 3.28
C ARG A 40 2.03 -5.66 2.09
N ASN A 41 1.34 -5.60 0.96
CA ASN A 41 1.85 -4.89 -0.23
C ASN A 41 1.88 -3.37 -0.04
N LYS A 42 0.88 -2.81 0.65
CA LYS A 42 0.90 -1.40 1.03
C LYS A 42 2.11 -1.08 1.91
N ASN A 43 2.38 -1.91 2.91
CA ASN A 43 3.54 -1.73 3.79
C ASN A 43 4.85 -1.84 3.02
N MET A 44 4.96 -2.79 2.08
CA MET A 44 6.11 -2.88 1.19
C MET A 44 6.33 -1.57 0.42
N GLY A 45 5.26 -1.01 -0.16
CA GLY A 45 5.32 0.26 -0.86
C GLY A 45 5.73 1.42 0.05
N ILE A 46 5.22 1.51 1.28
CA ILE A 46 5.61 2.55 2.24
C ILE A 46 7.10 2.44 2.57
N ASN A 47 7.59 1.24 2.84
CA ASN A 47 9.00 1.02 3.18
C ASN A 47 9.92 1.37 2.01
N LEU A 48 9.60 0.90 0.80
CA LEU A 48 10.39 1.23 -0.40
C LEU A 48 10.42 2.72 -0.70
N PHE A 49 9.31 3.42 -0.44
CA PHE A 49 9.27 4.88 -0.60
C PHE A 49 10.18 5.58 0.40
N ALA A 50 10.16 5.17 1.68
CA ALA A 50 11.06 5.70 2.69
C ALA A 50 12.54 5.44 2.35
N ASP A 51 12.85 4.25 1.84
CA ASP A 51 14.20 3.91 1.38
C ASP A 51 14.61 4.77 0.18
N PHE A 52 13.70 5.01 -0.77
CA PHE A 52 13.92 5.91 -1.90
C PHE A 52 14.21 7.34 -1.43
N GLU A 53 13.41 7.90 -0.51
CA GLU A 53 13.64 9.23 0.07
C GLU A 53 15.00 9.34 0.77
N ASN A 54 15.44 8.28 1.44
CA ASN A 54 16.77 8.23 2.04
C ASN A 54 17.86 8.19 0.98
N GLN A 55 17.69 7.40 -0.07
CA GLN A 55 18.65 7.32 -1.17
C GLN A 55 18.78 8.62 -1.95
N ILE A 56 17.71 9.43 -2.07
CA ILE A 56 17.78 10.73 -2.73
C ILE A 56 18.87 11.61 -2.10
N LYS A 57 18.91 11.64 -0.75
CA LYS A 57 19.87 12.45 0.02
C LYS A 57 21.33 12.07 -0.24
N HIS A 58 21.58 10.82 -0.63
CA HIS A 58 22.92 10.30 -0.85
C HIS A 58 23.36 10.36 -2.32
N ASN A 59 22.42 10.32 -3.26
CA ASN A 59 22.71 10.17 -4.69
C ASN A 59 22.47 11.44 -5.51
N TYR A 60 21.69 12.39 -5.00
CA TYR A 60 21.32 13.60 -5.75
C TYR A 60 21.61 14.86 -4.94
N HIS A 61 21.84 15.96 -5.66
CA HIS A 61 22.00 17.27 -5.04
C HIS A 61 20.64 17.79 -4.54
N SER A 62 20.64 18.58 -3.47
CA SER A 62 19.41 19.11 -2.85
C SER A 62 18.58 20.02 -3.76
N GLN A 63 19.16 20.52 -4.84
CA GLN A 63 18.47 21.32 -5.86
C GLN A 63 17.73 20.47 -6.90
N ASN A 64 17.99 19.16 -6.97
CA ASN A 64 17.31 18.29 -7.92
C ASN A 64 15.94 17.86 -7.35
N ASP A 65 14.89 18.03 -8.14
CA ASP A 65 13.54 17.56 -7.82
C ASP A 65 13.39 16.08 -8.21
N VAL A 66 13.74 15.18 -7.28
CA VAL A 66 13.68 13.73 -7.49
C VAL A 66 12.42 13.18 -6.82
N LYS A 67 11.58 12.49 -7.60
CA LYS A 67 10.27 11.97 -7.15
C LYS A 67 10.05 10.54 -7.63
N LEU A 68 9.51 9.70 -6.75
CA LEU A 68 8.97 8.40 -7.12
C LEU A 68 7.48 8.56 -7.40
N HIS A 69 7.06 8.37 -8.65
CA HIS A 69 5.66 8.54 -9.05
C HIS A 69 4.84 7.27 -8.84
N GLU A 70 5.39 6.13 -9.22
CA GLU A 70 4.71 4.84 -9.18
C GLU A 70 5.69 3.70 -8.92
N LEU A 71 5.16 2.62 -8.37
CA LEU A 71 5.85 1.37 -8.12
C LEU A 71 4.96 0.22 -8.58
N THR A 72 5.48 -0.59 -9.49
CA THR A 72 4.82 -1.81 -9.97
C THR A 72 5.65 -3.02 -9.59
N PHE A 73 5.04 -4.01 -8.95
CA PHE A 73 5.70 -5.27 -8.59
C PHE A 73 4.70 -6.42 -8.57
N SER A 74 5.19 -7.65 -8.67
CA SER A 74 4.33 -8.84 -8.66
C SER A 74 4.63 -9.77 -7.48
N VAL A 75 3.59 -10.38 -6.92
CA VAL A 75 3.71 -11.47 -5.94
C VAL A 75 2.80 -12.60 -6.38
N ASN A 76 3.36 -13.80 -6.58
CA ASN A 76 2.63 -14.98 -7.05
C ASN A 76 1.81 -14.75 -8.33
N GLY A 77 2.35 -14.01 -9.31
CA GLY A 77 1.68 -13.69 -10.57
C GLY A 77 0.66 -12.55 -10.50
N SER A 78 0.27 -12.11 -9.29
CA SER A 78 -0.58 -10.93 -9.12
C SER A 78 0.27 -9.67 -9.20
N ILE A 79 -0.06 -8.79 -10.13
CA ILE A 79 0.60 -7.48 -10.31
C ILE A 79 -0.05 -6.46 -9.38
N PHE A 80 0.78 -5.73 -8.65
CA PHE A 80 0.40 -4.64 -7.77
C PHE A 80 1.00 -3.34 -8.29
N HIS A 81 0.15 -2.32 -8.37
CA HIS A 81 0.53 -0.99 -8.81
C HIS A 81 0.23 0.01 -7.69
N ILE A 82 1.27 0.69 -7.23
CA ILE A 82 1.21 1.69 -6.16
C ILE A 82 1.55 3.03 -6.78
N LYS A 83 0.62 3.96 -6.72
CA LYS A 83 0.86 5.36 -7.09
C LYS A 83 1.14 6.18 -5.85
N TYR A 84 2.30 6.82 -5.80
CA TYR A 84 2.64 7.80 -4.78
C TYR A 84 2.11 9.14 -5.27
N ASN A 85 0.79 9.29 -5.20
CA ASN A 85 0.12 10.47 -5.68
C ASN A 85 0.70 11.72 -5.01
N HIS A 86 1.28 12.59 -5.84
CA HIS A 86 1.57 13.97 -5.49
C HIS A 86 0.45 14.92 -5.98
N PHE A 87 -0.72 14.39 -6.35
CA PHE A 87 -1.85 15.23 -6.70
C PHE A 87 -2.33 15.96 -5.44
N SER A 88 -2.42 17.29 -5.51
CA SER A 88 -3.22 18.01 -4.52
C SER A 88 -4.62 17.40 -4.54
N LYS A 89 -5.26 17.29 -3.37
CA LYS A 89 -6.66 16.81 -3.28
C LYS A 89 -7.59 17.57 -4.24
N GLU A 90 -7.23 18.81 -4.57
CA GLU A 90 -7.93 19.67 -5.52
C GLU A 90 -7.79 19.21 -6.97
N LEU A 91 -6.59 18.82 -7.40
CA LEU A 91 -6.35 18.33 -8.76
C LEU A 91 -7.02 16.97 -8.99
N GLU A 92 -7.01 16.10 -7.98
CA GLU A 92 -7.73 14.82 -8.03
C GLU A 92 -9.25 15.03 -8.14
N LYS A 93 -9.81 15.98 -7.36
CA LYS A 93 -11.21 16.39 -7.48
C LYS A 93 -11.54 16.96 -8.85
N ALA A 94 -10.69 17.84 -9.39
CA ALA A 94 -10.91 18.44 -10.70
C ALA A 94 -10.94 17.39 -11.81
N GLN A 95 -10.04 16.40 -11.76
CA GLN A 95 -10.01 15.29 -12.71
C GLN A 95 -11.25 14.39 -12.57
N GLN A 96 -11.68 14.07 -11.35
CA GLN A 96 -12.91 13.30 -11.12
C GLN A 96 -14.15 14.02 -11.66
N ILE A 97 -14.25 15.34 -11.46
CA ILE A 97 -15.35 16.15 -12.02
C ILE A 97 -15.30 16.14 -13.56
N ALA A 98 -14.13 16.27 -14.17
CA ALA A 98 -13.98 16.22 -15.62
C ALA A 98 -14.42 14.87 -16.20
N ILE A 99 -14.07 13.76 -15.54
CA ILE A 99 -14.50 12.41 -15.91
C ILE A 99 -16.02 12.28 -15.83
N ILE A 100 -16.63 12.71 -14.72
CA ILE A 100 -18.10 12.66 -14.55
C ILE A 100 -18.79 13.50 -15.62
N LYS A 101 -18.30 14.72 -15.90
CA LYS A 101 -18.84 15.56 -16.97
C LYS A 101 -18.72 14.92 -18.35
N GLY A 102 -17.60 14.26 -18.65
CA GLY A 102 -17.40 13.52 -19.88
C GLY A 102 -18.36 12.34 -20.00
N MET A 103 -18.54 11.58 -18.91
CA MET A 103 -19.50 10.48 -18.85
C MET A 103 -20.93 10.96 -19.10
N ASP A 104 -21.35 12.02 -18.41
CA ASP A 104 -22.69 12.62 -18.56
C ASP A 104 -22.91 13.14 -19.99
N LYS A 105 -21.92 13.83 -20.57
CA LYS A 105 -21.99 14.38 -21.94
C LYS A 105 -22.10 13.30 -23.01
N HIS A 106 -21.46 12.16 -22.80
CA HIS A 106 -21.38 11.07 -23.78
C HIS A 106 -22.25 9.87 -23.42
N TYR A 107 -23.14 10.00 -22.44
CA TYR A 107 -24.04 8.94 -21.97
C TYR A 107 -23.31 7.64 -21.59
N ILE A 108 -22.07 7.75 -21.11
CA ILE A 108 -21.30 6.60 -20.65
C ILE A 108 -21.86 6.18 -19.30
N THR A 109 -22.45 4.98 -19.26
CA THR A 109 -22.97 4.45 -18.01
C THR A 109 -21.84 4.17 -17.02
N ARG A 110 -22.18 4.28 -15.73
CA ARG A 110 -21.28 3.95 -14.62
C ARG A 110 -20.71 2.53 -14.72
N ALA A 111 -21.52 1.59 -15.19
CA ALA A 111 -21.10 0.21 -15.41
C ALA A 111 -20.03 0.13 -16.52
N ALA A 112 -20.22 0.82 -17.64
CA ALA A 112 -19.25 0.89 -18.73
C ALA A 112 -17.95 1.58 -18.31
N TYR A 113 -18.00 2.63 -17.48
CA TYR A 113 -16.76 3.23 -16.96
C TYR A 113 -16.00 2.28 -16.01
N ARG A 114 -16.72 1.48 -15.21
CA ARG A 114 -16.11 0.48 -14.33
C ARG A 114 -15.43 -0.66 -15.10
N THR A 115 -15.95 -1.05 -16.26
CA THR A 115 -15.27 -2.04 -17.12
C THR A 115 -14.00 -1.46 -17.72
N LEU A 116 -13.98 -0.18 -18.11
CA LEU A 116 -12.78 0.50 -18.56
C LEU A 116 -11.72 0.62 -17.46
N LEU A 117 -12.13 0.94 -16.22
CA LEU A 117 -11.25 0.94 -15.03
C LEU A 117 -10.62 -0.42 -14.73
N ALA A 118 -11.29 -1.52 -15.08
CA ALA A 118 -10.74 -2.85 -14.89
C ALA A 118 -9.60 -3.16 -15.87
N ILE A 119 -9.58 -2.51 -17.04
CA ILE A 119 -8.55 -2.63 -18.06
C ILE A 119 -7.42 -1.63 -17.80
N GLU A 120 -7.76 -0.37 -17.52
CA GLU A 120 -6.82 0.72 -17.31
C GLU A 120 -6.81 1.17 -15.85
N HIS A 121 -5.78 0.74 -15.12
CA HIS A 121 -5.63 1.02 -13.69
C HIS A 121 -5.22 2.48 -13.42
N ASN A 122 -4.84 3.23 -14.45
CA ASN A 122 -4.47 4.62 -14.30
C ASN A 122 -5.65 5.58 -14.19
N LEU A 123 -6.86 5.13 -14.56
CA LEU A 123 -8.08 5.92 -14.46
C LEU A 123 -8.49 6.11 -12.99
N LEU A 124 -8.94 7.33 -12.66
CA LEU A 124 -9.41 7.63 -11.32
C LEU A 124 -10.76 6.96 -11.07
N ARG A 125 -10.87 6.31 -9.91
CA ARG A 125 -12.15 5.78 -9.43
C ARG A 125 -13.07 6.96 -9.13
N GLU A 126 -14.35 6.80 -9.47
CA GLU A 126 -15.39 7.69 -8.96
C GLU A 126 -15.39 7.62 -7.42
N VAL A 127 -15.02 8.71 -6.76
CA VAL A 127 -15.23 8.84 -5.32
C VAL A 127 -16.61 9.46 -5.12
N GLN A 128 -17.28 9.11 -4.02
CA GLN A 128 -18.67 9.44 -3.71
C GLN A 128 -18.86 10.96 -3.49
N PHE A 129 -18.91 11.78 -4.55
CA PHE A 129 -19.41 13.17 -4.49
C PHE A 129 -20.95 13.23 -4.59
N LEU A 130 -21.61 12.08 -4.47
CA LEU A 130 -23.06 11.91 -4.64
C LEU A 130 -23.91 12.57 -3.54
N GLN A 131 -23.33 13.21 -2.53
CA GLN A 131 -24.11 13.92 -1.52
C GLN A 131 -24.39 15.39 -1.88
N GLU A 132 -23.62 16.03 -2.76
CA GLU A 132 -23.80 17.47 -3.03
C GLU A 132 -24.84 17.79 -4.11
N LYS A 133 -25.34 16.80 -4.86
CA LYS A 133 -26.39 17.00 -5.88
C LYS A 133 -27.82 16.90 -5.32
N LYS A 134 -27.96 16.82 -3.99
CA LYS A 134 -29.23 16.97 -3.26
C LYS A 134 -29.14 18.19 -2.35
N ASN A 135 -29.17 19.39 -2.94
CA ASN A 135 -29.65 20.63 -2.35
C ASN A 135 -30.02 21.59 -3.47
#